data_AF-A0A0J5P7D8-F1
#
_entry.id   AF-A0A0J5P7D8-F1
#
_cell.length_a   1.000
_cell.length_b   1.000
_cell.length_c   1.000
_cell.angle_alpha   90.00
_cell.angle_beta   90.00
_cell.angle_gamma   90.00
#
_symmetry.space_group_name_H-M   'P 1'
#
loop_
_entity.id
_entity.type
_entity.pdbx_description
1 polymer ?
#
loop_
_entity_poly.entity_id
_entity_poly.type
_entity_poly.pdbx_seq_one_letter_code
_entity_poly.pdbx_strand_id
1 'polypeptide(L)'
;MSRLQDKIFNLKQKQILEYWKGMPYLSELLNKADSIIYYPESDGVLKKMSSNFDRNFDMYYYDVYRLIDRMEFKEPIYLFLYAKSHIMFSESICPIFKFNSINNFCLRSLLNNPEVYCVKISNLYFSKIIDIDNIDNPISNDLRDISIKHNNYRNILSNIRNVDKINLIFPL
;
A
#
# COMPACT_ATOMS: atom_id res chain seq x y z
N MET A 1 -25.94 7.55 0.66
CA MET A 1 -25.64 7.34 2.09
C MET A 1 -26.39 8.35 2.95
N SER A 2 -26.71 8.00 4.19
CA SER A 2 -27.31 8.94 5.15
C SER A 2 -26.23 9.66 5.97
N ARG A 3 -26.50 10.91 6.38
CA ARG A 3 -25.59 11.68 7.27
C ARG A 3 -25.24 10.95 8.57
N LEU A 4 -26.09 10.04 9.05
CA LEU A 4 -25.84 9.24 10.24
C LEU A 4 -24.78 8.15 9.98
N GLN A 5 -24.84 7.49 8.82
CA GLN A 5 -23.84 6.49 8.42
C GLN A 5 -22.47 7.14 8.29
N ASP A 6 -22.40 8.30 7.65
CA ASP A 6 -21.13 9.03 7.47
C ASP A 6 -20.50 9.38 8.83
N LYS A 7 -21.32 9.77 9.83
CA LYS A 7 -20.84 10.01 11.20
C LYS A 7 -20.31 8.74 11.85
N ILE A 8 -21.00 7.61 11.72
CA ILE A 8 -20.57 6.32 12.27
C ILE A 8 -19.24 5.88 11.65
N PHE A 9 -19.08 6.04 10.33
CA PHE A 9 -17.83 5.67 9.65
C PHE A 9 -16.67 6.57 10.04
N ASN A 10 -16.91 7.88 10.17
CA ASN A 10 -15.92 8.81 10.70
C ASN A 10 -15.49 8.45 12.14
N LEU A 11 -16.42 8.04 13.00
CA LEU A 11 -16.09 7.58 14.35
C LEU A 11 -15.23 6.31 14.32
N LYS A 12 -15.58 5.33 13.49
CA LYS A 12 -14.76 4.13 13.31
C LYS A 12 -13.35 4.46 12.80
N GLN A 13 -13.24 5.37 11.83
CA GLN A 13 -11.93 5.85 11.32
C GLN A 13 -11.07 6.46 12.42
N LYS A 14 -11.65 7.28 13.30
CA LYS A 14 -10.92 7.85 14.44
C LYS A 14 -10.38 6.77 15.35
N GLN A 15 -11.21 5.78 15.70
CA GLN A 15 -10.79 4.68 16.57
C GLN A 15 -9.71 3.80 15.93
N ILE A 16 -9.78 3.55 14.62
CA ILE A 16 -8.73 2.86 13.86
C ILE A 16 -7.41 3.64 13.94
N LEU A 17 -7.46 4.95 13.69
CA LEU A 17 -6.26 5.81 13.74
C LEU A 17 -5.68 5.88 15.15
N GLU A 18 -6.50 5.96 16.20
CA GLU A 18 -6.05 5.92 17.59
C GLU A 18 -5.32 4.61 17.91
N TYR A 19 -5.83 3.49 17.44
CA TYR A 19 -5.17 2.19 17.58
C TYR A 19 -3.82 2.16 16.86
N TRP A 20 -3.78 2.58 15.60
CA TRP A 20 -2.55 2.62 14.82
C TRP A 20 -1.52 3.60 15.37
N LYS A 21 -1.94 4.71 16.01
CA LYS A 21 -1.03 5.60 16.75
C LYS A 21 -0.39 4.93 17.96
N GLY A 22 -1.03 3.93 18.55
CA GLY A 22 -0.44 3.10 19.61
C GLY A 22 0.59 2.09 19.11
N MET A 23 0.70 1.87 17.80
CA MET A 23 1.62 0.91 17.21
C MET A 23 2.89 1.64 16.75
N PRO A 24 4.10 1.25 17.22
CA PRO A 24 5.32 2.02 16.98
C PRO A 24 5.55 2.37 15.50
N TYR A 25 5.44 1.39 14.59
CA TYR A 25 5.74 1.59 13.17
C TYR A 25 4.65 2.35 12.40
N LEU A 26 3.38 2.15 12.74
CA LEU A 26 2.29 2.88 12.12
C LEU A 26 2.25 4.32 12.64
N SER A 27 2.56 4.55 13.92
CA SER A 27 2.60 5.89 14.49
C SER A 27 3.60 6.81 13.78
N GLU A 28 4.78 6.28 13.40
CA GLU A 28 5.77 7.03 12.64
C GLU A 28 5.25 7.40 11.24
N LEU A 29 4.60 6.47 10.54
CA LEU A 29 3.97 6.73 9.25
C LEU A 29 2.89 7.81 9.37
N LEU A 30 2.01 7.67 10.36
CA LEU A 30 0.89 8.59 10.60
C LEU A 30 1.37 10.02 10.89
N ASN A 31 2.46 10.15 11.63
CA ASN A 31 3.04 11.46 11.95
C ASN A 31 3.74 12.11 10.75
N LYS A 32 4.14 11.33 9.75
CA LYS A 32 4.76 11.82 8.51
C LYS A 32 3.72 12.16 7.43
N ALA A 33 2.46 11.80 7.61
CA ALA A 33 1.41 12.09 6.63
C ALA A 33 1.13 13.60 6.59
N ASP A 34 1.18 14.20 5.41
CA ASP A 34 0.87 15.63 5.23
C ASP A 34 -0.62 15.92 5.46
N SER A 35 -1.48 14.95 5.10
CA SER A 35 -2.91 15.03 5.40
C SER A 35 -3.56 13.65 5.43
N ILE A 36 -4.66 13.54 6.17
CA ILE A 36 -5.51 12.35 6.22
C ILE A 36 -6.85 12.68 5.56
N ILE A 37 -7.24 11.87 4.59
CA ILE A 37 -8.54 11.93 3.92
C ILE A 37 -9.46 10.97 4.65
N TYR A 38 -10.57 11.50 5.16
CA TYR A 38 -11.59 10.76 5.90
C TYR A 38 -12.77 10.41 4.99
N TYR A 39 -13.68 9.61 5.52
CA TYR A 39 -14.94 9.25 4.88
C TYR A 39 -15.88 10.47 4.84
N PRO A 40 -16.64 10.72 3.76
CA PRO A 40 -16.84 9.87 2.57
C PRO A 40 -15.78 10.02 1.48
N GLU A 41 -14.92 11.04 1.53
CA GLU A 41 -13.96 11.33 0.46
C GLU A 41 -12.95 10.18 0.25
N SER A 42 -12.57 9.50 1.34
CA SER A 42 -11.63 8.37 1.29
C SER A 42 -12.17 7.19 0.48
N ASP A 43 -13.48 6.92 0.54
CA ASP A 43 -14.13 5.87 -0.27
C ASP A 43 -14.05 6.19 -1.77
N GLY A 44 -14.23 7.46 -2.13
CA GLY A 44 -14.09 7.92 -3.52
C GLY A 44 -12.67 7.77 -4.05
N VAL A 45 -11.66 8.07 -3.22
CA VAL A 45 -10.24 7.88 -3.58
C VAL A 45 -9.89 6.39 -3.66
N LEU A 46 -10.33 5.57 -2.71
CA LEU A 46 -10.11 4.12 -2.72
C LEU A 46 -10.68 3.47 -3.98
N LYS A 47 -11.90 3.84 -4.39
CA LYS A 47 -12.51 3.31 -5.62
C LYS A 47 -11.67 3.60 -6.86
N LYS A 48 -11.01 4.76 -6.93
CA LYS A 48 -10.08 5.08 -8.03
C LYS A 48 -8.81 4.22 -7.94
N MET A 49 -8.30 4.02 -6.72
CA MET A 49 -7.13 3.15 -6.47
C MET A 49 -7.39 1.69 -6.87
N SER A 50 -8.60 1.17 -6.64
CA SER A 50 -8.97 -0.21 -6.94
C SER A 50 -9.47 -0.44 -8.38
N SER A 51 -9.31 0.53 -9.29
CA SER A 51 -9.86 0.46 -10.65
C SER A 51 -8.80 0.27 -11.74
N ASN A 52 -9.04 -0.72 -12.61
CA ASN A 52 -8.29 -1.00 -13.84
C ASN A 52 -6.81 -1.32 -13.59
N PHE A 53 -6.51 -2.41 -12.88
CA PHE A 53 -5.17 -2.98 -12.86
C PHE A 53 -4.84 -3.62 -14.20
N ASP A 54 -3.62 -3.41 -14.67
CA ASP A 54 -3.18 -3.97 -15.95
C ASP A 54 -2.83 -5.45 -15.81
N ARG A 55 -2.37 -5.88 -14.62
CA ARG A 55 -2.00 -7.25 -14.26
C ARG A 55 -1.98 -7.47 -12.75
N ASN A 56 -2.17 -8.74 -12.38
CA ASN A 56 -1.95 -9.29 -11.04
C ASN A 56 -0.89 -10.38 -11.17
N PHE A 57 0.01 -10.49 -10.20
CA PHE A 57 1.02 -11.55 -10.15
C PHE A 57 1.57 -11.72 -8.74
N ASP A 58 2.02 -12.94 -8.45
CA ASP A 58 2.78 -13.22 -7.23
C ASP A 58 4.23 -12.76 -7.40
N MET A 59 4.75 -12.02 -6.42
CA MET A 59 6.17 -11.65 -6.33
C MET A 59 6.75 -12.04 -4.98
N TYR A 60 7.99 -12.49 -4.99
CA TYR A 60 8.75 -12.62 -3.76
C TYR A 60 8.95 -11.26 -3.11
N TYR A 61 8.97 -11.28 -1.79
CA TYR A 61 9.05 -10.11 -0.94
C TYR A 61 10.21 -9.18 -1.32
N TYR A 62 11.37 -9.76 -1.61
CA TYR A 62 12.54 -9.02 -2.05
C TYR A 62 12.37 -8.33 -3.41
N ASP A 63 11.62 -8.93 -4.34
CA ASP A 63 11.34 -8.32 -5.63
C ASP A 63 10.30 -7.19 -5.53
N VAL A 64 9.38 -7.27 -4.56
CA VAL A 64 8.46 -6.17 -4.24
C VAL A 64 9.24 -4.92 -3.82
N TYR A 65 10.32 -5.08 -3.04
CA TYR A 65 11.19 -3.95 -2.68
C TYR A 65 11.92 -3.34 -3.86
N ARG A 66 12.43 -4.17 -4.78
CA ARG A 66 13.06 -3.72 -6.02
C ARG A 66 12.06 -2.98 -6.91
N LEU A 67 10.80 -3.44 -6.94
CA LEU A 67 9.72 -2.78 -7.66
C LEU A 67 9.44 -1.39 -7.09
N ILE A 68 9.27 -1.27 -5.77
CA ILE A 68 9.00 0.01 -5.10
C ILE A 68 10.14 1.00 -5.35
N ASP A 69 11.40 0.53 -5.27
CA ASP A 69 12.56 1.36 -5.57
C ASP A 69 12.54 1.95 -6.97
N ARG A 70 12.17 1.13 -7.96
CA ARG A 70 12.18 1.52 -9.37
C ARG A 70 10.98 2.35 -9.80
N MET A 71 9.88 2.27 -9.06
CA MET A 71 8.69 3.07 -9.32
C MET A 71 8.92 4.55 -9.00
N GLU A 72 9.89 4.87 -8.13
CA GLU A 72 10.32 6.22 -7.80
C GLU A 72 9.14 7.20 -7.63
N PHE A 73 8.37 7.05 -6.55
CA PHE A 73 7.31 8.01 -6.20
C PHE A 73 7.92 9.35 -5.74
N LYS A 74 8.48 10.10 -6.69
CA LYS A 74 9.06 11.45 -6.52
C LYS A 74 7.99 12.55 -6.52
N GLU A 75 6.75 12.17 -6.77
CA GLU A 75 5.56 13.02 -6.77
C GLU A 75 4.71 12.73 -5.53
N PRO A 76 3.83 13.65 -5.10
CA PRO A 76 2.89 13.36 -4.02
C PRO A 76 2.04 12.13 -4.32
N ILE A 77 1.79 11.34 -3.27
CA ILE A 77 1.05 10.08 -3.35
C ILE A 77 -0.15 10.05 -2.43
N TYR A 78 -1.10 9.19 -2.79
CA TYR A 78 -2.04 8.58 -1.86
C TYR A 78 -1.51 7.22 -1.42
N LEU A 79 -1.59 6.98 -0.12
CA LEU A 79 -1.30 5.71 0.52
C LEU A 79 -2.58 5.23 1.22
N PHE A 80 -3.07 4.08 0.79
CA PHE A 80 -4.08 3.32 1.51
C PHE A 80 -3.38 2.22 2.31
N LEU A 81 -3.84 2.04 3.53
CA LEU A 81 -3.36 1.02 4.45
C LEU A 81 -4.55 0.27 5.02
N TYR A 82 -4.55 -1.05 4.88
CA TYR A 82 -5.42 -1.94 5.63
C TYR A 82 -4.56 -2.78 6.57
N ALA A 83 -4.82 -2.65 7.86
CA ALA A 83 -4.01 -3.23 8.91
C ALA A 83 -4.90 -3.63 10.09
N LYS A 84 -4.35 -4.49 10.95
CA LYS A 84 -4.99 -4.95 12.18
C LYS A 84 -5.52 -3.77 12.99
N SER A 85 -6.72 -3.96 13.52
CA SER A 85 -7.38 -3.01 14.42
C SER A 85 -8.11 -3.80 15.50
N HIS A 86 -8.44 -3.12 16.60
CA HIS A 86 -9.30 -3.67 17.66
C HIS A 86 -10.79 -3.64 17.29
N ILE A 87 -11.14 -3.03 16.15
CA ILE A 87 -12.51 -2.94 15.65
C ILE A 87 -12.57 -3.65 14.31
N MET A 88 -13.63 -4.43 14.08
CA MET A 88 -13.91 -4.96 12.74
C MET A 88 -14.44 -3.86 11.81
N PHE A 89 -13.80 -3.73 10.66
CA PHE A 89 -14.09 -2.72 9.66
C PHE A 89 -13.84 -3.25 8.25
N SER A 90 -14.53 -2.68 7.27
CA SER A 90 -14.29 -2.94 5.85
C SER A 90 -13.24 -1.97 5.31
N GLU A 91 -12.56 -2.37 4.24
CA GLU A 91 -11.59 -1.50 3.54
C GLU A 91 -12.19 -0.15 3.14
N SER A 92 -13.47 -0.13 2.76
CA SER A 92 -14.20 1.08 2.35
C SER A 92 -14.26 2.18 3.42
N ILE A 93 -14.00 1.84 4.69
CA ILE A 93 -13.96 2.82 5.77
C ILE A 93 -12.53 3.07 6.27
N CYS A 94 -11.48 2.65 5.56
CA CYS A 94 -10.12 3.06 5.91
C CYS A 94 -9.90 4.54 5.59
N PRO A 95 -9.11 5.26 6.41
CA PRO A 95 -8.58 6.55 6.03
C PRO A 95 -7.57 6.39 4.89
N ILE A 96 -7.39 7.44 4.08
CA ILE A 96 -6.33 7.50 3.08
C ILE A 96 -5.34 8.59 3.47
N PHE A 97 -4.06 8.28 3.37
CA PHE A 97 -2.99 9.19 3.72
C PHE A 97 -2.43 9.86 2.48
N LYS A 98 -2.18 11.16 2.54
CA LYS A 98 -1.48 11.88 1.49
C LYS A 98 -0.07 12.20 1.97
N PHE A 99 0.92 11.90 1.13
CA PHE A 99 2.31 12.25 1.36
C PHE A 99 2.82 13.08 0.18
N ASN A 100 3.48 14.21 0.43
CA ASN A 100 4.22 15.00 -0.55
C ASN A 100 5.53 14.31 -0.92
N SER A 101 6.12 13.61 0.05
CA SER A 101 7.25 12.72 -0.15
C SER A 101 7.17 11.57 0.86
N ILE A 102 7.35 10.34 0.40
CA ILE A 102 7.60 9.20 1.27
C ILE A 102 8.92 8.56 0.84
N ASN A 103 9.78 8.21 1.79
CA ASN A 103 10.97 7.45 1.44
C ASN A 103 10.61 5.95 1.30
N ASN A 104 11.36 5.25 0.45
CA ASN A 104 11.11 3.82 0.23
C ASN A 104 11.34 2.99 1.49
N PHE A 105 12.20 3.45 2.41
CA PHE A 105 12.42 2.76 3.68
C PHE A 105 11.14 2.63 4.50
N CYS A 106 10.36 3.71 4.66
CA CYS A 106 9.08 3.68 5.36
C CYS A 106 8.09 2.73 4.68
N LEU A 107 8.01 2.74 3.35
CA LEU A 107 7.14 1.81 2.61
C LEU A 107 7.55 0.35 2.82
N ARG A 108 8.86 0.06 2.79
CA ARG A 108 9.39 -1.28 3.06
C ARG A 108 9.05 -1.76 4.46
N SER A 109 9.23 -0.90 5.46
CA SER A 109 8.91 -1.22 6.86
C SER A 109 7.43 -1.55 7.05
N LEU A 110 6.51 -0.89 6.32
CA LEU A 110 5.09 -1.22 6.35
C LEU A 110 4.81 -2.61 5.78
N LEU A 111 5.40 -2.94 4.63
CA LEU A 111 5.19 -4.22 3.97
C LEU A 111 5.75 -5.41 4.78
N ASN A 112 6.73 -5.13 5.64
CA ASN A 112 7.36 -6.10 6.52
C ASN A 112 6.56 -6.34 7.81
N ASN A 113 5.52 -5.55 8.05
CA ASN A 113 4.78 -5.63 9.29
C ASN A 113 3.66 -6.69 9.16
N PRO A 114 3.64 -7.73 10.02
CA PRO A 114 2.65 -8.80 9.95
C PRO A 114 1.23 -8.34 10.30
N GLU A 115 1.09 -7.14 10.88
CA GLU A 115 -0.19 -6.52 11.18
C GLU A 115 -0.70 -5.65 10.03
N VAL A 116 0.03 -5.55 8.91
CA VAL A 116 -0.39 -4.88 7.68
C VAL A 116 -0.83 -5.91 6.66
N TYR A 117 -2.09 -5.82 6.25
CA TYR A 117 -2.75 -6.78 5.36
C TYR A 117 -2.79 -6.33 3.91
N CYS A 118 -2.90 -5.03 3.65
CA CYS A 118 -2.88 -4.49 2.29
C CYS A 118 -2.29 -3.08 2.30
N VAL A 119 -1.49 -2.78 1.28
CA VAL A 119 -0.95 -1.45 1.02
C VAL A 119 -1.23 -1.09 -0.43
N LYS A 120 -1.89 0.05 -0.66
CA LYS A 120 -2.03 0.60 -2.01
C LYS A 120 -1.36 1.96 -2.09
N ILE A 121 -0.61 2.17 -3.17
CA ILE A 121 0.13 3.41 -3.41
C ILE A 121 -0.31 3.93 -4.77
N SER A 122 -0.66 5.20 -4.85
CA SER A 122 -1.05 5.85 -6.09
C SER A 122 -0.44 7.24 -6.18
N ASN A 123 -0.08 7.70 -7.38
CA ASN A 123 0.07 9.14 -7.58
C ASN A 123 -1.28 9.85 -7.53
N LEU A 124 -1.30 11.18 -7.41
CA LEU A 124 -2.56 11.94 -7.26
C LEU A 124 -3.49 11.83 -8.49
N TYR A 125 -2.97 11.46 -9.65
CA TYR A 125 -3.71 11.31 -10.90
C TYR A 125 -4.22 9.88 -11.15
N PHE A 126 -3.89 8.92 -10.28
CA PHE A 126 -4.28 7.50 -10.43
C PHE A 126 -3.80 6.87 -11.75
N SER A 127 -2.73 7.41 -12.33
CA SER A 127 -2.06 6.89 -13.52
C SER A 127 -0.97 5.88 -13.19
N LYS A 128 -0.52 5.86 -11.93
CA LYS A 128 0.41 4.90 -11.36
C LYS A 128 -0.17 4.37 -10.08
N ILE A 129 -0.44 3.07 -10.02
CA ILE A 129 -1.00 2.41 -8.85
C ILE A 129 -0.27 1.09 -8.62
N ILE A 130 0.08 0.83 -7.38
CA ILE A 130 0.57 -0.47 -6.91
C ILE A 130 -0.34 -0.89 -5.76
N ASP A 131 -0.90 -2.08 -5.87
CA ASP A 131 -1.64 -2.79 -4.84
C ASP A 131 -0.78 -3.96 -4.37
N ILE A 132 -0.65 -4.11 -3.06
CA ILE A 132 0.19 -5.12 -2.43
C ILE A 132 -0.63 -5.77 -1.33
N ASP A 133 -1.11 -6.98 -1.60
CA ASP A 133 -1.88 -7.76 -0.65
C ASP A 133 -0.98 -8.76 0.11
N ASN A 134 -1.08 -8.70 1.43
CA ASN A 134 -0.43 -9.60 2.39
C ASN A 134 -1.42 -10.63 2.98
N ILE A 135 -2.68 -10.67 2.50
CA ILE A 135 -3.82 -11.32 3.17
C ILE A 135 -3.64 -12.85 3.35
N ASP A 136 -2.87 -13.52 2.48
CA ASP A 136 -2.72 -14.98 2.48
C ASP A 136 -1.33 -15.51 2.85
N ASN A 137 -0.40 -14.67 3.36
CA ASN A 137 0.97 -15.13 3.60
C ASN A 137 1.49 -14.94 5.04
N PRO A 138 1.12 -15.85 5.96
CA PRO A 138 1.67 -15.86 7.32
C PRO A 138 3.11 -16.37 7.28
N ILE A 139 4.09 -15.50 7.08
CA ILE A 139 5.52 -15.73 7.37
C ILE A 139 6.18 -16.89 6.56
N SER A 140 5.43 -17.72 5.82
CA SER A 140 5.91 -19.03 5.35
C SER A 140 6.25 -19.12 3.86
N ASN A 141 5.63 -18.36 2.95
CA ASN A 141 5.91 -18.48 1.51
C ASN A 141 6.56 -17.25 0.86
N ASP A 142 6.84 -16.18 1.60
CA ASP A 142 7.57 -14.98 1.12
C ASP A 142 6.99 -14.31 -0.16
N LEU A 143 5.83 -14.75 -0.65
CA LEU A 143 5.16 -14.26 -1.84
C LEU A 143 4.11 -13.19 -1.46
N ARG A 144 3.85 -12.27 -2.36
CA ARG A 144 2.84 -11.21 -2.24
C ARG A 144 2.04 -11.14 -3.52
N ASP A 145 0.73 -10.98 -3.43
CA ASP A 145 -0.09 -10.66 -4.60
C ASP A 145 0.08 -9.17 -4.89
N ILE A 146 0.53 -8.88 -6.10
CA ILE A 146 0.85 -7.53 -6.55
C ILE A 146 0.00 -7.21 -7.77
N SER A 147 -0.80 -6.16 -7.67
CA SER A 147 -1.51 -5.59 -8.81
C SER A 147 -0.91 -4.25 -9.20
N ILE A 148 -0.60 -4.06 -10.49
CA ILE A 148 0.02 -2.83 -10.99
C ILE A 148 -0.81 -2.21 -12.11
N LYS A 149 -0.96 -0.88 -12.02
CA LYS A 149 -1.40 -0.02 -13.11
C LYS A 149 -0.33 1.01 -13.40
N HIS A 150 0.37 0.89 -14.52
CA HIS A 150 1.41 1.86 -14.90
C HIS A 150 1.85 1.65 -16.36
N ASN A 151 1.71 2.65 -17.24
CA ASN A 151 1.99 2.50 -18.67
C ASN A 151 3.33 1.81 -19.04
N ASN A 152 4.40 2.02 -18.27
CA ASN A 152 5.72 1.39 -18.48
C ASN A 152 6.07 0.19 -17.57
N TYR A 153 5.10 -0.48 -16.92
CA TYR A 153 5.41 -1.55 -15.95
C TYR A 153 6.20 -2.73 -16.56
N ARG A 154 6.00 -3.04 -17.86
CA ARG A 154 6.70 -4.15 -18.54
C ARG A 154 8.22 -3.96 -18.59
N ASN A 155 8.69 -2.73 -18.74
CA ASN A 155 10.13 -2.42 -18.73
C ASN A 155 10.69 -2.56 -17.31
N ILE A 156 9.91 -2.18 -16.29
CA ILE A 156 10.31 -2.31 -14.89
C ILE A 156 10.42 -3.79 -14.50
N LEU A 157 9.39 -4.60 -14.81
CA LEU A 157 9.34 -6.02 -14.47
C LEU A 157 10.37 -6.87 -15.24
N SER A 158 10.56 -6.61 -16.54
CA SER A 158 11.59 -7.31 -17.33
C SER A 158 13.00 -7.03 -16.79
N ASN A 159 13.27 -5.80 -16.37
CA ASN A 159 14.52 -5.47 -15.69
C ASN A 159 14.64 -6.09 -14.30
N ILE A 160 13.54 -6.44 -13.61
CA ILE A 160 13.63 -7.13 -12.31
C ILE A 160 13.99 -8.59 -12.57
N ARG A 161 13.26 -9.27 -13.46
CA ARG A 161 13.50 -10.68 -13.83
C ARG A 161 14.83 -10.91 -14.55
N ASN A 162 15.36 -9.92 -15.28
CA ASN A 162 16.67 -10.03 -15.93
C ASN A 162 17.85 -9.94 -14.94
N VAL A 163 17.68 -9.30 -13.77
CA VAL A 163 18.71 -9.29 -12.73
C VAL A 163 18.90 -10.70 -12.15
N ASP A 164 17.84 -11.50 -12.07
CA ASP A 164 17.94 -12.88 -11.57
C ASP A 164 18.58 -13.84 -12.58
N LYS A 165 18.59 -13.50 -13.89
CA LYS A 165 19.40 -14.22 -14.89
C LYS A 165 20.90 -13.88 -14.80
N ILE A 166 21.26 -12.71 -14.25
CA ILE A 166 22.66 -12.27 -14.14
C ILE A 166 23.27 -12.71 -12.80
N ASN A 167 22.46 -12.94 -11.76
CA ASN A 167 22.92 -13.34 -10.43
C ASN A 167 22.96 -14.86 -10.16
N LEU A 168 22.84 -15.71 -11.18
CA LEU A 168 23.00 -17.17 -11.07
C LEU A 168 24.42 -17.68 -11.36
N ILE A 169 25.43 -16.81 -11.35
CA ILE A 169 26.83 -17.24 -11.29
C ILE A 169 27.26 -17.26 -9.82
N PHE A 170 26.87 -18.31 -9.09
CA PHE A 170 27.62 -18.74 -7.91
C PHE A 170 28.81 -19.58 -8.38
N PRO A 171 30.04 -19.38 -7.87
CA PRO A 171 31.10 -20.36 -8.08
C PRO A 171 30.71 -21.64 -7.33
N LEU A 172 30.86 -22.77 -8.02
CA LEU A 172 30.79 -24.13 -7.47
C LEU A 172 31.77 -24.32 -6.32
#